data_AF-A0A0S9CYJ5-F1
#
_entry.id   AF-A0A0S9CYJ5-F1
#
_cell.length_a   1.000
_cell.length_b   1.000
_cell.length_c   1.000
_cell.angle_alpha   90.00
_cell.angle_beta   90.00
_cell.angle_gamma   90.00
#
_symmetry.space_group_name_H-M   'P 1'
#
loop_
_entity.id
_entity.type
_entity.pdbx_description
1 polymer ?
#
loop_
_entity_poly.entity_id
_entity_poly.type
_entity_poly.pdbx_seq_one_letter_code
_entity_poly.pdbx_strand_id
1 'polypeptide(L)'
;MRGRKGGDRAREGRRTSGLRRAAGWAVRLVGLFVAVLLVVGLGLGVRPPEPDGPSSSPTEQAQLDAEAGYTALAADARSAAALDPAAADVLTALAEDLEVQADAVALPRSPAAPTQDPEGSEPLLPSPEASSTPGPAVTADGRAVLAGLRESALRSLHDAAQAEPGPGRVLAAAGANQWRNAVLLSVLLGADPGLPPADAVPATDLAAGTGLFSGLPGGPDGPSSPPSVPSGPATAIAPTGAPGAGPGPSGARPGGAGTVDPDVECTDTPLGPDADRAALLEAKAAEERAAYAYDVAAALLPEPGDALARSGVHRAAADAAAERLALLCAPAGPAPAGHALGTGFRADPAGAVRELEQDHAVFYVDLLATVGPEARAWAVTSYNAAAQRSLDAGTPLTALPGLEDAADPAGGAAPGTTAPSVAPEPGDG
;
A
#
# COMPACT_ATOMS: atom_id res chain seq x y z
N MET A 1 16.45 83.66 -16.78
CA MET A 1 17.08 84.63 -17.71
C MET A 1 17.39 83.90 -19.01
N ARG A 2 16.90 84.43 -20.16
CA ARG A 2 17.38 84.26 -21.55
C ARG A 2 17.52 82.81 -22.07
N GLY A 3 17.08 82.43 -23.27
CA GLY A 3 16.60 83.20 -24.40
C GLY A 3 16.29 82.27 -25.58
N ARG A 4 15.31 82.73 -26.35
CA ARG A 4 14.80 82.30 -27.65
C ARG A 4 15.86 82.39 -28.76
N LYS A 5 15.86 81.43 -29.70
CA LYS A 5 16.14 81.55 -31.18
C LYS A 5 16.29 80.12 -31.74
N GLY A 6 15.62 79.65 -32.79
CA GLY A 6 15.01 80.33 -33.92
C GLY A 6 16.00 80.38 -35.10
N GLY A 7 15.75 79.59 -36.15
CA GLY A 7 16.41 79.65 -37.46
C GLY A 7 16.43 78.27 -38.15
N ASP A 8 15.46 77.95 -39.00
CA ASP A 8 15.41 78.21 -40.45
C ASP A 8 16.49 77.50 -41.29
N ARG A 9 16.05 76.58 -42.16
CA ARG A 9 16.36 76.44 -43.60
C ARG A 9 15.92 75.04 -44.08
N ALA A 10 14.94 75.00 -44.98
CA ALA A 10 15.10 74.84 -46.43
C ALA A 10 15.32 73.36 -46.82
N ARG A 11 14.32 72.70 -47.44
CA ARG A 11 14.03 72.68 -48.88
C ARG A 11 14.86 71.60 -49.59
N GLU A 12 14.19 70.50 -49.94
CA GLU A 12 14.49 69.44 -50.93
C GLU A 12 14.03 68.10 -50.31
N GLY A 13 13.20 67.26 -50.91
CA GLY A 13 13.30 66.72 -52.25
C GLY A 13 12.30 65.57 -52.34
N ARG A 14 11.15 65.88 -52.93
CA ARG A 14 10.10 64.99 -53.43
C ARG A 14 10.74 63.90 -54.31
N ARG A 15 10.72 62.61 -53.92
CA ARG A 15 10.86 61.40 -54.82
C ARG A 15 10.90 60.05 -54.08
N THR A 16 9.88 59.63 -53.32
CA THR A 16 9.73 58.18 -52.95
C THR A 16 8.26 57.81 -52.63
N SER A 17 7.32 58.05 -53.55
CA SER A 17 5.88 57.77 -53.31
C SER A 17 5.35 56.47 -53.94
N GLY A 18 6.21 55.58 -54.44
CA GLY A 18 5.80 54.29 -55.03
C GLY A 18 5.95 53.07 -54.10
N LEU A 19 7.01 53.03 -53.29
CA LEU A 19 7.39 51.83 -52.52
C LEU A 19 6.58 51.63 -51.23
N ARG A 20 5.99 52.69 -50.65
CA ARG A 20 5.23 52.58 -49.39
C ARG A 20 3.86 51.91 -49.55
N ARG A 21 3.25 51.93 -50.74
CA ARG A 21 1.96 51.25 -50.99
C ARG A 21 2.11 49.73 -51.13
N ALA A 22 3.22 49.24 -51.67
CA ALA A 22 3.50 47.81 -51.77
C ALA A 22 3.79 47.18 -50.39
N ALA A 23 4.53 47.87 -49.53
CA ALA A 23 4.85 47.40 -48.17
C ALA A 23 3.61 47.26 -47.29
N GLY A 24 2.65 48.18 -47.38
CA GLY A 24 1.40 48.08 -46.61
C GLY A 24 0.49 46.91 -47.03
N TRP A 25 0.59 46.48 -48.30
CA TRP A 25 -0.18 45.34 -48.80
C TRP A 25 0.41 44.00 -48.32
N ALA A 26 1.74 43.89 -48.29
CA ALA A 26 2.43 42.70 -47.78
C ALA A 26 2.13 42.46 -46.28
N VAL A 27 2.15 43.51 -45.45
CA VAL A 27 1.84 43.38 -44.01
C VAL A 27 0.39 42.91 -43.77
N ARG A 28 -0.57 43.37 -44.58
CA ARG A 28 -1.97 42.92 -44.49
C ARG A 28 -2.14 41.46 -44.89
N LEU A 29 -1.43 41.01 -45.92
CA LEU A 29 -1.45 39.59 -46.34
C LEU A 29 -0.81 38.68 -45.29
N VAL A 30 0.31 39.09 -44.69
CA VAL A 30 0.96 38.32 -43.62
C VAL A 30 0.05 38.24 -42.39
N GLY A 31 -0.58 39.35 -41.98
CA GLY A 31 -1.52 39.35 -40.85
C GLY A 31 -2.73 38.44 -41.09
N LEU A 32 -3.29 38.46 -42.31
CA LEU A 32 -4.40 37.58 -42.66
C LEU A 32 -3.99 36.11 -42.72
N PHE A 33 -2.78 35.82 -43.23
CA PHE A 33 -2.24 34.47 -43.24
C PHE A 33 -1.99 33.93 -41.83
N VAL A 34 -1.46 34.75 -40.92
CA VAL A 34 -1.29 34.38 -39.50
C VAL A 34 -2.64 34.15 -38.82
N ALA A 35 -3.64 35.00 -39.08
CA ALA A 35 -4.98 34.81 -38.55
C ALA A 35 -5.63 33.52 -39.08
N VAL A 36 -5.47 33.21 -40.37
CA VAL A 36 -5.97 31.95 -40.96
C VAL A 36 -5.22 30.76 -40.39
N LEU A 37 -3.90 30.81 -40.21
CA LEU A 37 -3.14 29.75 -39.55
C LEU A 37 -3.54 29.56 -38.09
N LEU A 38 -3.86 30.64 -37.36
CA LEU A 38 -4.41 30.54 -36.01
C LEU A 38 -5.79 29.91 -36.00
N VAL A 39 -6.68 30.30 -36.91
CA VAL A 39 -8.03 29.74 -36.99
C VAL A 39 -8.00 28.28 -37.45
N VAL A 40 -7.13 27.92 -38.39
CA VAL A 40 -6.96 26.54 -38.87
C VAL A 40 -6.22 25.69 -37.82
N GLY A 41 -5.23 26.26 -37.13
CA GLY A 41 -4.54 25.60 -36.02
C GLY A 41 -5.44 25.37 -34.81
N LEU A 42 -6.30 26.32 -34.46
CA LEU A 42 -7.32 26.13 -33.44
C LEU A 42 -8.45 25.21 -33.92
N GLY A 43 -8.84 25.28 -35.19
CA GLY A 43 -9.97 24.50 -35.72
C GLY A 43 -9.67 23.02 -35.98
N LEU A 44 -8.41 22.65 -36.26
CA LEU A 44 -7.99 21.26 -36.45
C LEU A 44 -7.47 20.60 -35.16
N GLY A 45 -7.24 21.39 -34.09
CA GLY A 45 -6.76 20.90 -32.80
C GLY A 45 -7.87 20.54 -31.79
N VAL A 46 -9.11 20.95 -32.04
CA VAL A 46 -10.26 20.55 -31.21
C VAL A 46 -10.74 19.19 -31.69
N ARG A 47 -9.99 18.13 -31.36
CA ARG A 47 -10.63 16.82 -31.23
C ARG A 47 -11.76 17.01 -30.20
N PRO A 48 -13.00 16.60 -30.50
CA PRO A 48 -13.99 16.45 -29.44
C PRO A 48 -13.29 15.63 -28.36
N PRO A 49 -13.31 16.06 -27.08
CA PRO A 49 -12.75 15.25 -26.02
C PRO A 49 -13.33 13.85 -26.22
N GLU A 50 -12.47 12.88 -26.54
CA GLU A 50 -12.87 11.48 -26.48
C GLU A 50 -13.48 11.37 -25.08
N PRO A 51 -14.74 10.91 -24.97
CA PRO A 51 -15.40 10.84 -23.69
C PRO A 51 -14.43 10.13 -22.76
N ASP A 52 -13.91 10.86 -21.77
CA ASP A 52 -12.90 10.35 -20.87
C ASP A 52 -13.46 9.02 -20.40
N GLY A 53 -12.74 7.94 -20.74
CA GLY A 53 -13.16 6.60 -20.33
C GLY A 53 -13.41 6.64 -18.82
N PRO A 54 -14.36 5.84 -18.30
CA PRO A 54 -14.67 5.86 -16.88
C PRO A 54 -13.36 5.79 -16.09
N SER A 55 -13.03 6.89 -15.41
CA SER A 55 -11.78 6.99 -14.66
C SER A 55 -11.89 6.04 -13.48
N SER A 56 -10.99 5.06 -13.41
CA SER A 56 -10.92 4.14 -12.27
C SER A 56 -10.80 4.91 -10.97
N SER A 57 -11.51 4.46 -9.94
CA SER A 57 -11.33 5.00 -8.59
C SER A 57 -9.89 4.71 -8.10
N PRO A 58 -9.37 5.46 -7.11
CA PRO A 58 -8.04 5.19 -6.55
C PRO A 58 -7.88 3.75 -6.05
N THR A 59 -8.95 3.18 -5.46
CA THR A 59 -8.98 1.78 -5.01
C THR A 59 -8.89 0.80 -6.17
N GLU A 60 -9.66 1.02 -7.24
CA GLU A 60 -9.61 0.18 -8.44
C GLU A 60 -8.22 0.24 -9.10
N GLN A 61 -7.62 1.43 -9.14
CA GLN A 61 -6.27 1.61 -9.67
C GLN A 61 -5.25 0.84 -8.83
N ALA A 62 -5.32 0.94 -7.49
CA ALA A 62 -4.43 0.18 -6.60
C ALA A 62 -4.59 -1.33 -6.77
N GLN A 63 -5.81 -1.84 -6.96
CA GLN A 63 -6.04 -3.26 -7.24
C GLN A 63 -5.44 -3.71 -8.57
N LEU A 64 -5.60 -2.91 -9.63
CA LEU A 64 -5.00 -3.20 -10.94
C LEU A 64 -3.47 -3.18 -10.89
N ASP A 65 -2.89 -2.20 -10.19
CA ASP A 65 -1.44 -2.10 -10.01
C ASP A 65 -0.90 -3.26 -9.17
N ALA A 66 -1.63 -3.68 -8.13
CA ALA A 66 -1.30 -4.85 -7.31
C ALA A 66 -1.39 -6.15 -8.12
N GLU A 67 -2.47 -6.39 -8.86
CA GLU A 67 -2.63 -7.58 -9.72
C GLU A 67 -1.46 -7.71 -10.72
N ALA A 68 -1.15 -6.63 -11.41
CA ALA A 68 -0.05 -6.59 -12.37
C ALA A 68 1.31 -6.81 -11.69
N GLY A 69 1.54 -6.16 -10.55
CA GLY A 69 2.76 -6.30 -9.76
C GLY A 69 2.99 -7.73 -9.25
N TYR A 70 1.96 -8.35 -8.69
CA TYR A 70 2.04 -9.71 -8.14
C TYR A 70 2.27 -10.74 -9.26
N THR A 71 1.59 -10.59 -10.39
CA THR A 71 1.78 -11.46 -11.57
C THR A 71 3.20 -11.37 -12.11
N ALA A 72 3.74 -10.15 -12.23
CA ALA A 72 5.12 -9.94 -12.67
C ALA A 72 6.12 -10.57 -11.69
N LEU A 73 5.94 -10.35 -10.39
CA LEU A 73 6.82 -10.88 -9.36
C LEU A 73 6.77 -12.42 -9.29
N ALA A 74 5.61 -13.03 -9.52
CA ALA A 74 5.46 -14.48 -9.64
C ALA A 74 6.26 -15.04 -10.83
N ALA A 75 6.23 -14.36 -11.98
CA ALA A 75 7.01 -14.75 -13.15
C ALA A 75 8.53 -14.63 -12.89
N ASP A 76 8.96 -13.58 -12.19
CA ASP A 76 10.36 -13.40 -11.77
C ASP A 76 10.79 -14.49 -10.79
N ALA A 77 9.94 -14.85 -9.83
CA ALA A 77 10.21 -15.93 -8.88
C ALA A 77 10.36 -17.30 -9.58
N ARG A 78 9.52 -17.64 -10.56
CA ARG A 78 9.69 -18.86 -11.38
C ARG A 78 10.97 -18.85 -12.20
N SER A 79 11.29 -17.70 -12.78
CA SER A 79 12.51 -17.52 -13.57
C SER A 79 13.73 -17.73 -12.69
N ALA A 80 13.74 -17.18 -11.48
CA ALA A 80 14.80 -17.40 -10.49
C ALA A 80 14.85 -18.87 -10.02
N ALA A 81 13.71 -19.52 -9.80
CA ALA A 81 13.64 -20.94 -9.42
C ALA A 81 14.30 -21.86 -10.46
N ALA A 82 14.12 -21.58 -11.74
CA ALA A 82 14.74 -22.34 -12.82
C ALA A 82 16.27 -22.17 -12.89
N LEU A 83 16.78 -21.04 -12.39
CA LEU A 83 18.20 -20.70 -12.38
C LEU A 83 18.92 -21.12 -11.09
N ASP A 84 18.19 -21.30 -9.99
CA ASP A 84 18.72 -21.64 -8.67
C ASP A 84 18.08 -22.91 -8.08
N PRO A 85 18.62 -24.11 -8.38
CA PRO A 85 18.08 -25.37 -7.87
C PRO A 85 18.07 -25.49 -6.34
N ALA A 86 18.91 -24.72 -5.63
CA ALA A 86 18.95 -24.76 -4.16
C ALA A 86 17.77 -23.98 -3.53
N ALA A 87 17.23 -23.00 -4.25
CA ALA A 87 16.09 -22.18 -3.82
C ALA A 87 14.78 -22.50 -4.57
N ALA A 88 14.82 -23.43 -5.54
CA ALA A 88 13.72 -23.69 -6.46
C ALA A 88 12.38 -24.00 -5.78
N ASP A 89 12.36 -24.85 -4.74
CA ASP A 89 11.13 -25.21 -4.03
C ASP A 89 10.50 -23.99 -3.35
N VAL A 90 11.31 -23.16 -2.67
CA VAL A 90 10.85 -21.95 -1.96
C VAL A 90 10.35 -20.90 -2.95
N LEU A 91 11.08 -20.67 -4.05
CA LEU A 91 10.71 -19.70 -5.07
C LEU A 91 9.49 -20.13 -5.88
N THR A 92 9.28 -21.44 -6.07
CA THR A 92 8.08 -21.97 -6.72
C THR A 92 6.86 -21.78 -5.83
N ALA A 93 6.94 -22.16 -4.55
CA ALA A 93 5.85 -21.93 -3.59
C ALA A 93 5.51 -20.43 -3.46
N LEU A 94 6.52 -19.57 -3.44
CA LEU A 94 6.34 -18.12 -3.46
C LEU A 94 5.58 -17.64 -4.71
N ALA A 95 5.91 -18.17 -5.88
CA ALA A 95 5.24 -17.80 -7.12
C ALA A 95 3.77 -18.24 -7.13
N GLU A 96 3.46 -19.40 -6.53
CA GLU A 96 2.08 -19.89 -6.35
C GLU A 96 1.29 -18.97 -5.39
N ASP A 97 1.88 -18.59 -4.25
CA ASP A 97 1.25 -17.64 -3.31
C ASP A 97 0.96 -16.29 -3.97
N LEU A 98 1.90 -15.76 -4.77
CA LEU A 98 1.73 -14.49 -5.50
C LEU A 98 0.62 -14.55 -6.56
N GLU A 99 0.43 -15.70 -7.21
CA GLU A 99 -0.69 -15.90 -8.16
C GLU A 99 -2.04 -15.92 -7.44
N VAL A 100 -2.14 -16.63 -6.31
CA VAL A 100 -3.35 -16.61 -5.47
C VAL A 100 -3.67 -15.19 -5.01
N GLN A 101 -2.64 -14.40 -4.65
CA GLN A 101 -2.82 -12.99 -4.30
C GLN A 101 -3.25 -12.14 -5.49
N ALA A 102 -2.69 -12.36 -6.68
CA ALA A 102 -3.06 -11.64 -7.90
C ALA A 102 -4.54 -11.88 -8.25
N ASP A 103 -4.98 -13.14 -8.19
CA ASP A 103 -6.38 -13.51 -8.41
C ASP A 103 -7.32 -12.92 -7.37
N ALA A 104 -6.87 -12.82 -6.10
CA ALA A 104 -7.68 -12.27 -5.02
C ALA A 104 -7.88 -10.75 -5.11
N VAL A 105 -6.89 -10.01 -5.60
CA VAL A 105 -7.01 -8.55 -5.79
C VAL A 105 -7.64 -8.16 -7.13
N ALA A 106 -7.70 -9.10 -8.09
CA ALA A 106 -8.23 -8.84 -9.42
C ALA A 106 -9.66 -8.29 -9.35
N LEU A 107 -9.90 -7.22 -10.13
CA LEU A 107 -11.25 -6.67 -10.25
C LEU A 107 -12.18 -7.71 -10.90
N PRO A 108 -13.47 -7.77 -10.53
CA PRO A 108 -14.43 -8.66 -11.16
C PRO A 108 -14.43 -8.48 -12.67
N ARG A 109 -13.81 -9.43 -13.38
CA ARG A 109 -13.79 -9.39 -14.85
C ARG A 109 -15.22 -9.60 -15.31
N SER A 110 -15.73 -8.68 -16.12
CA SER A 110 -16.97 -8.96 -16.87
C SER A 110 -16.73 -10.27 -17.61
N PRO A 111 -17.61 -11.28 -17.47
CA PRO A 111 -17.38 -12.61 -18.02
C PRO A 111 -16.99 -12.45 -19.48
N ALA A 112 -15.74 -12.82 -19.77
CA ALA A 112 -15.19 -12.64 -21.10
C ALA A 112 -16.14 -13.32 -22.08
N ALA A 113 -16.62 -12.57 -23.08
CA ALA A 113 -17.41 -13.15 -24.14
C ALA A 113 -16.60 -14.36 -24.67
N PRO A 114 -17.22 -15.55 -24.82
CA PRO A 114 -16.53 -16.78 -25.14
C PRO A 114 -15.63 -16.52 -26.34
N THR A 115 -14.33 -16.50 -26.08
CA THR A 115 -13.33 -16.19 -27.07
C THR A 115 -13.34 -17.35 -28.05
N GLN A 116 -13.74 -17.10 -29.29
CA GLN A 116 -13.68 -18.12 -30.34
C GLN A 116 -12.23 -18.56 -30.46
N ASP A 117 -11.99 -19.86 -30.21
CA ASP A 117 -10.68 -20.48 -30.31
C ASP A 117 -10.02 -20.10 -31.64
N PRO A 118 -8.86 -19.40 -31.62
CA PRO A 118 -8.06 -19.25 -32.82
C PRO A 118 -7.44 -20.62 -33.14
N GLU A 119 -8.12 -21.38 -33.99
CA GLU A 119 -7.57 -22.56 -34.64
C GLU A 119 -6.29 -22.19 -35.39
N GLY A 120 -5.18 -22.84 -35.02
CA GLY A 120 -4.01 -22.98 -35.88
C GLY A 120 -2.87 -22.00 -35.63
N SER A 121 -2.00 -22.34 -34.69
CA SER A 121 -0.59 -21.95 -34.76
C SER A 121 0.27 -23.15 -34.39
N GLU A 122 1.04 -23.63 -35.37
CA GLU A 122 1.90 -24.81 -35.25
C GLU A 122 3.02 -24.61 -34.21
N PRO A 123 3.49 -25.69 -33.54
CA PRO A 123 4.55 -25.61 -32.55
C PRO A 123 5.92 -25.44 -33.23
N LEU A 124 6.59 -24.31 -32.95
CA LEU A 124 8.01 -24.12 -33.25
C LEU A 124 8.87 -24.78 -32.16
N LEU A 125 9.69 -25.76 -32.55
CA LEU A 125 10.59 -26.51 -31.66
C LEU A 125 11.76 -25.63 -31.16
N PRO A 126 12.05 -25.58 -29.85
CA PRO A 126 13.22 -24.87 -29.32
C PRO A 126 14.53 -25.64 -29.55
N SER A 127 15.60 -24.90 -29.84
CA SER A 127 16.97 -25.42 -30.00
C SER A 127 17.69 -25.55 -28.65
N PRO A 128 18.54 -26.58 -28.43
CA PRO A 128 19.26 -26.78 -27.17
C PRO A 128 20.54 -25.93 -27.13
N GLU A 129 20.61 -24.95 -26.23
CA GLU A 129 21.83 -24.20 -25.92
C GLU A 129 22.53 -24.69 -24.65
N ALA A 130 23.83 -24.38 -24.60
CA ALA A 130 24.89 -25.12 -23.94
C ALA A 130 24.93 -25.03 -22.41
N SER A 131 25.28 -26.15 -21.80
CA SER A 131 25.59 -26.31 -20.38
C SER A 131 26.74 -25.41 -19.92
N SER A 132 26.42 -24.46 -19.06
CA SER A 132 27.40 -23.71 -18.27
C SER A 132 27.51 -24.34 -16.88
N THR A 133 28.74 -24.59 -16.43
CA THR A 133 29.03 -25.25 -15.15
C THR A 133 28.71 -24.31 -13.97
N PRO A 134 27.89 -24.72 -12.98
CA PRO A 134 27.50 -23.84 -11.88
C PRO A 134 28.57 -23.82 -10.78
N GLY A 135 29.01 -22.61 -10.41
CA GLY A 135 29.66 -22.33 -9.14
C GLY A 135 28.62 -21.86 -8.11
N PRO A 136 28.83 -22.08 -6.80
CA PRO A 136 27.88 -21.69 -5.76
C PRO A 136 27.98 -20.19 -5.51
N ALA A 137 27.31 -19.40 -6.33
CA ALA A 137 27.09 -17.98 -6.11
C ALA A 137 25.60 -17.78 -5.86
N VAL A 138 25.24 -17.14 -4.74
CA VAL A 138 23.89 -16.63 -4.48
C VAL A 138 23.43 -15.89 -5.72
N THR A 139 22.35 -16.35 -6.34
CA THR A 139 21.94 -15.85 -7.65
C THR A 139 21.47 -14.41 -7.53
N ALA A 140 21.91 -13.55 -8.46
CA ALA A 140 21.48 -12.16 -8.51
C ALA A 140 19.95 -12.04 -8.63
N ASP A 141 19.33 -13.04 -9.27
CA ASP A 141 17.90 -13.15 -9.49
C ASP A 141 17.11 -13.34 -8.19
N GLY A 142 17.56 -14.23 -7.28
CA GLY A 142 16.94 -14.39 -5.97
C GLY A 142 16.95 -13.08 -5.15
N ARG A 143 18.03 -12.30 -5.24
CA ARG A 143 18.11 -10.97 -4.60
C ARG A 143 17.19 -9.94 -5.25
N ALA A 144 16.97 -10.03 -6.57
CA ALA A 144 16.01 -9.19 -7.26
C ALA A 144 14.57 -9.50 -6.82
N VAL A 145 14.20 -10.79 -6.71
CA VAL A 145 12.90 -11.22 -6.17
C VAL A 145 12.71 -10.74 -4.73
N LEU A 146 13.73 -10.85 -3.87
CA LEU A 146 13.67 -10.33 -2.51
C LEU A 146 13.40 -8.81 -2.47
N ALA A 147 14.08 -8.03 -3.32
CA ALA A 147 13.85 -6.60 -3.42
C ALA A 147 12.43 -6.27 -3.92
N GLY A 148 11.93 -7.03 -4.90
CA GLY A 148 10.57 -6.93 -5.41
C GLY A 148 9.51 -7.25 -4.35
N LEU A 149 9.70 -8.31 -3.56
CA LEU A 149 8.80 -8.65 -2.45
C LEU A 149 8.74 -7.55 -1.39
N ARG A 150 9.89 -6.97 -1.03
CA ARG A 150 9.93 -5.85 -0.08
C ARG A 150 9.14 -4.65 -0.61
N GLU A 151 9.40 -4.24 -1.85
CA GLU A 151 8.70 -3.09 -2.45
C GLU A 151 7.20 -3.36 -2.57
N SER A 152 6.83 -4.55 -3.03
CA SER A 152 5.43 -4.98 -3.16
C SER A 152 4.73 -4.97 -1.81
N ALA A 153 5.33 -5.55 -0.76
CA ALA A 153 4.76 -5.58 0.58
C ALA A 153 4.47 -4.16 1.11
N LEU A 154 5.42 -3.24 0.95
CA LEU A 154 5.27 -1.86 1.41
C LEU A 154 4.19 -1.10 0.63
N ARG A 155 4.14 -1.31 -0.69
CA ARG A 155 3.11 -0.72 -1.53
C ARG A 155 1.72 -1.23 -1.17
N SER A 156 1.54 -2.55 -1.06
CA SER A 156 0.26 -3.16 -0.72
C SER A 156 -0.26 -2.73 0.65
N LEU A 157 0.61 -2.59 1.65
CA LEU A 157 0.22 -2.06 2.96
C LEU A 157 -0.18 -0.57 2.88
N HIS A 158 0.53 0.24 2.09
CA HIS A 158 0.18 1.64 1.88
C HIS A 158 -1.16 1.79 1.17
N ASP A 159 -1.35 1.05 0.08
CA ASP A 159 -2.59 1.05 -0.69
C ASP A 159 -3.76 0.54 0.14
N ALA A 160 -3.56 -0.48 0.99
CA ALA A 160 -4.57 -0.96 1.92
C ALA A 160 -5.08 0.12 2.89
N ALA A 161 -4.19 1.03 3.31
CA ALA A 161 -4.55 2.14 4.19
C ALA A 161 -5.40 3.22 3.49
N GLN A 162 -5.37 3.29 2.16
CA GLN A 162 -6.07 4.29 1.34
C GLN A 162 -7.29 3.73 0.58
N ALA A 163 -7.33 2.42 0.36
CA ALA A 163 -8.37 1.72 -0.37
C ALA A 163 -9.73 1.78 0.34
N GLU A 164 -10.79 1.25 -0.27
CA GLU A 164 -12.06 0.97 0.41
C GLU A 164 -11.96 -0.26 1.35
N PRO A 165 -12.85 -0.42 2.36
CA PRO A 165 -12.67 -1.43 3.41
C PRO A 165 -12.51 -2.87 2.90
N GLY A 166 -13.27 -3.26 1.88
CA GLY A 166 -13.19 -4.59 1.26
C GLY A 166 -11.84 -4.85 0.57
N PRO A 167 -11.52 -4.09 -0.49
CA PRO A 167 -10.22 -4.21 -1.17
C PRO A 167 -9.02 -3.99 -0.25
N GLY A 168 -9.13 -3.07 0.72
CA GLY A 168 -8.09 -2.80 1.70
C GLY A 168 -7.74 -4.01 2.56
N ARG A 169 -8.70 -4.86 2.91
CA ARG A 169 -8.45 -6.14 3.61
C ARG A 169 -7.58 -7.08 2.79
N VAL A 170 -7.91 -7.25 1.50
CA VAL A 170 -7.17 -8.15 0.61
C VAL A 170 -5.75 -7.62 0.36
N LEU A 171 -5.61 -6.31 0.12
CA LEU A 171 -4.31 -5.65 -0.05
C LEU A 171 -3.45 -5.75 1.22
N ALA A 172 -4.04 -5.57 2.41
CA ALA A 172 -3.32 -5.74 3.67
C ALA A 172 -2.83 -7.18 3.85
N ALA A 173 -3.68 -8.17 3.59
CA ALA A 173 -3.33 -9.59 3.68
C ALA A 173 -2.21 -9.99 2.73
N ALA A 174 -2.29 -9.55 1.46
CA ALA A 174 -1.22 -9.74 0.49
C ALA A 174 0.09 -9.07 0.96
N GLY A 175 0.03 -7.83 1.44
CA GLY A 175 1.20 -7.11 1.95
C GLY A 175 1.87 -7.80 3.14
N ALA A 176 1.08 -8.33 4.08
CA ALA A 176 1.60 -9.07 5.25
C ALA A 176 2.24 -10.42 4.85
N ASN A 177 1.66 -11.15 3.90
CA ASN A 177 2.24 -12.38 3.37
C ASN A 177 3.55 -12.09 2.59
N GLN A 178 3.58 -11.04 1.77
CA GLN A 178 4.79 -10.63 1.03
C GLN A 178 5.92 -10.19 1.96
N TRP A 179 5.59 -9.47 3.04
CA TRP A 179 6.54 -9.11 4.09
C TRP A 179 7.21 -10.35 4.68
N ARG A 180 6.41 -11.37 5.00
CA ARG A 180 6.91 -12.64 5.52
C ARG A 180 7.80 -13.35 4.51
N ASN A 181 7.33 -13.45 3.27
CA ASN A 181 8.07 -14.13 2.20
C ASN A 181 9.42 -13.45 1.93
N ALA A 182 9.50 -12.12 2.04
CA ALA A 182 10.76 -11.39 2.01
C ALA A 182 11.69 -11.81 3.17
N VAL A 183 11.18 -11.90 4.40
CA VAL A 183 11.98 -12.36 5.56
C VAL A 183 12.48 -13.80 5.35
N LEU A 184 11.62 -14.73 4.92
CA LEU A 184 12.01 -16.12 4.67
C LEU A 184 13.07 -16.26 3.58
N LEU A 185 12.85 -15.60 2.45
CA LEU A 185 13.78 -15.62 1.33
C LEU A 185 15.11 -14.97 1.72
N SER A 186 15.10 -13.92 2.55
CA SER A 186 16.32 -13.28 3.03
C SER A 186 17.20 -14.22 3.86
N VAL A 187 16.60 -15.07 4.72
CA VAL A 187 17.33 -16.08 5.50
C VAL A 187 17.99 -17.10 4.58
N LEU A 188 17.25 -17.59 3.56
CA LEU A 188 17.77 -18.54 2.58
C LEU A 188 18.95 -17.94 1.78
N LEU A 189 18.85 -16.67 1.38
CA LEU A 189 19.87 -15.97 0.59
C LEU A 189 21.03 -15.43 1.44
N GLY A 190 20.94 -15.51 2.78
CA GLY A 190 21.88 -14.86 3.69
C GLY A 190 21.95 -13.34 3.48
N ALA A 191 20.81 -12.71 3.20
CA ALA A 191 20.66 -11.29 2.92
C ALA A 191 19.82 -10.59 4.00
N ASP A 192 19.92 -9.28 4.09
CA ASP A 192 19.02 -8.46 4.91
C ASP A 192 17.69 -8.27 4.13
N PRO A 193 16.52 -8.57 4.72
CA PRO A 193 15.24 -8.32 4.06
C PRO A 193 14.99 -6.82 3.83
N GLY A 194 15.68 -5.93 4.56
CA GLY A 194 15.49 -4.48 4.47
C GLY A 194 14.11 -4.04 4.95
N LEU A 195 13.48 -4.84 5.80
CA LEU A 195 12.19 -4.61 6.45
C LEU A 195 12.44 -4.49 7.96
N PRO A 196 11.87 -3.48 8.65
CA PRO A 196 11.95 -3.43 10.10
C PRO A 196 11.13 -4.56 10.76
N PRO A 197 11.16 -4.71 12.08
CA PRO A 197 10.11 -5.43 12.80
C PRO A 197 8.73 -4.81 12.49
N ALA A 198 7.70 -5.63 12.30
CA ALA A 198 6.38 -5.15 11.89
C ALA A 198 5.69 -4.25 12.93
N ASP A 199 5.96 -4.47 14.22
CA ASP A 199 5.52 -3.64 15.34
C ASP A 199 6.24 -2.29 15.44
N ALA A 200 7.34 -2.12 14.70
CA ALA A 200 8.08 -0.86 14.63
C ALA A 200 7.60 0.07 13.50
N VAL A 201 6.65 -0.35 12.67
CA VAL A 201 6.12 0.46 11.55
C VAL A 201 5.15 1.51 12.08
N PRO A 202 5.45 2.83 11.97
CA PRO A 202 4.56 3.86 12.46
C PRO A 202 3.33 4.00 11.57
N ALA A 203 2.13 3.95 12.16
CA ALA A 203 0.88 4.18 11.44
C ALA A 203 0.83 5.57 10.77
N THR A 204 1.49 6.58 11.36
CA THR A 204 1.61 7.93 10.79
C THR A 204 2.41 7.93 9.49
N ASP A 205 3.49 7.16 9.44
CA ASP A 205 4.36 7.08 8.28
C ASP A 205 3.63 6.36 7.14
N LEU A 206 2.92 5.28 7.46
CA LEU A 206 2.05 4.55 6.53
C LEU A 206 0.97 5.46 5.95
N ALA A 207 0.24 6.20 6.80
CA ALA A 207 -0.82 7.10 6.38
C ALA A 207 -0.31 8.23 5.49
N ALA A 208 0.86 8.79 5.81
CA ALA A 208 1.45 9.92 5.10
C ALA A 208 2.30 9.51 3.88
N GLY A 209 2.57 8.21 3.67
CA GLY A 209 3.53 7.76 2.65
C GLY A 209 4.96 8.23 2.93
N THR A 210 5.34 8.39 4.21
CA THR A 210 6.66 8.88 4.63
C THR A 210 7.52 7.76 5.20
N GLY A 211 8.78 8.05 5.53
CA GLY A 211 9.70 7.08 6.13
C GLY A 211 9.97 5.90 5.21
N LEU A 212 9.62 4.69 5.65
CA LEU A 212 9.77 3.45 4.88
C LEU A 212 8.95 3.43 3.58
N PHE A 213 7.86 4.21 3.53
CA PHE A 213 6.96 4.30 2.39
C PHE A 213 7.33 5.43 1.42
N SER A 214 8.37 6.21 1.72
CA SER A 214 8.84 7.27 0.84
C SER A 214 9.46 6.72 -0.44
N GLY A 215 9.07 7.28 -1.58
CA GLY A 215 9.59 6.88 -2.89
C GLY A 215 8.85 5.69 -3.52
N LEU A 216 7.79 5.18 -2.89
CA LEU A 216 6.87 4.27 -3.56
C LEU A 216 6.20 5.00 -4.73
N PRO A 217 6.19 4.41 -5.94
CA PRO A 217 5.46 4.95 -7.09
C PRO A 217 4.00 5.19 -6.74
N GLY A 218 3.46 6.38 -7.06
CA GLY A 218 2.09 6.76 -6.73
C GLY A 218 1.94 7.69 -5.51
N GLY A 219 3.02 7.96 -4.76
CA GLY A 219 3.00 8.96 -3.69
C GLY A 219 2.68 10.38 -4.19
N PRO A 220 2.19 11.29 -3.32
CA PRO A 220 1.75 12.64 -3.70
C PRO A 220 2.86 13.51 -4.33
N ASP A 221 4.12 13.17 -4.06
CA ASP A 221 5.31 13.83 -4.62
C ASP A 221 5.90 13.08 -5.84
N GLY A 222 5.31 11.95 -6.23
CA GLY A 222 5.68 11.23 -7.44
C GLY A 222 5.44 12.15 -8.63
N PRO A 223 6.48 12.54 -9.40
CA PRO A 223 6.28 13.46 -10.50
C PRO A 223 5.41 12.75 -11.55
N SER A 224 4.12 13.12 -11.62
CA SER A 224 3.27 12.90 -12.80
C SER A 224 3.74 13.77 -13.98
N SER A 225 5.05 14.01 -14.07
CA SER A 225 5.65 14.73 -15.18
C SER A 225 5.81 13.72 -16.32
N PRO A 226 5.26 13.98 -17.51
CA PRO A 226 5.54 13.16 -18.68
C PRO A 226 7.06 13.10 -18.91
N PRO A 227 7.58 12.00 -19.50
CA PRO A 227 9.01 11.83 -19.70
C PRO A 227 9.58 13.05 -20.42
N SER A 228 10.36 13.84 -19.68
CA SER A 228 11.03 15.01 -20.22
C SER A 228 12.08 14.51 -21.21
N VAL A 229 11.81 14.75 -22.49
CA VAL A 229 12.73 14.47 -23.60
C VAL A 229 14.10 15.11 -23.26
N PRO A 230 15.22 14.37 -23.36
CA PRO A 230 16.50 14.82 -22.86
C PRO A 230 16.98 16.08 -23.59
N SER A 231 16.97 17.21 -22.89
CA SER A 231 17.53 18.47 -23.35
C SER A 231 18.94 18.66 -22.80
N GLY A 232 19.94 18.24 -23.58
CA GLY A 232 21.30 18.81 -23.63
C GLY A 232 22.21 18.74 -22.39
N PRO A 233 23.54 18.71 -22.56
CA PRO A 233 24.49 18.59 -21.46
C PRO A 233 24.60 19.91 -20.66
N ALA A 234 24.12 19.91 -19.41
CA ALA A 234 24.39 20.97 -18.45
C ALA A 234 25.76 20.77 -17.77
N THR A 235 26.55 21.84 -17.74
CA THR A 235 27.90 21.88 -17.18
C THR A 235 27.85 21.87 -15.65
N ALA A 236 28.52 20.91 -15.02
CA ALA A 236 28.58 20.75 -13.56
C ALA A 236 29.50 21.81 -12.91
N ILE A 237 29.01 22.47 -11.86
CA ILE A 237 29.81 23.26 -10.91
C ILE A 237 29.82 22.50 -9.59
N ALA A 238 31.01 22.16 -9.11
CA ALA A 238 31.23 21.49 -7.83
C ALA A 238 31.23 22.48 -6.65
N PRO A 239 30.57 22.18 -5.52
CA PRO A 239 30.86 22.84 -4.25
C PRO A 239 31.79 22.00 -3.36
N THR A 240 32.77 22.70 -2.80
CA THR A 240 33.84 22.22 -1.93
C THR A 240 33.43 22.35 -0.46
N GLY A 241 33.43 21.23 0.27
CA GLY A 241 34.00 21.04 1.62
C GLY A 241 33.35 21.66 2.87
N ALA A 242 33.08 20.80 3.88
CA ALA A 242 33.48 20.99 5.29
C ALA A 242 33.28 19.69 6.10
N PRO A 243 34.22 19.29 7.00
CA PRO A 243 34.05 18.14 7.89
C PRO A 243 33.89 18.54 9.37
N GLY A 244 33.13 17.74 10.13
CA GLY A 244 33.37 17.54 11.57
C GLY A 244 32.17 17.69 12.50
N ALA A 245 31.67 16.56 13.02
CA ALA A 245 31.10 16.44 14.37
C ALA A 245 31.06 14.95 14.77
N GLY A 246 31.57 14.64 15.97
CA GLY A 246 31.76 13.27 16.46
C GLY A 246 30.49 12.61 17.04
N PRO A 247 30.53 11.29 17.30
CA PRO A 247 29.37 10.53 17.77
C PRO A 247 29.24 10.61 19.31
N GLY A 248 28.10 11.12 19.78
CA GLY A 248 27.59 10.88 21.13
C GLY A 248 26.51 9.78 21.11
N PRO A 249 26.40 8.94 22.14
CA PRO A 249 25.38 7.88 22.18
C PRO A 249 24.00 8.49 22.45
N SER A 250 23.20 8.61 21.39
CA SER A 250 21.80 9.03 21.45
C SER A 250 20.92 7.82 21.74
N GLY A 251 20.46 7.68 22.98
CA GLY A 251 19.34 6.82 23.33
C GLY A 251 18.04 7.43 22.78
N ALA A 252 17.80 7.23 21.49
CA ALA A 252 16.60 7.68 20.82
C ALA A 252 15.41 6.81 21.27
N ARG A 253 14.59 7.36 22.16
CA ARG A 253 13.20 6.94 22.32
C ARG A 253 12.51 7.20 20.97
N PRO A 254 11.87 6.21 20.33
CA PRO A 254 11.19 6.45 19.06
C PRO A 254 10.06 7.45 19.28
N GLY A 255 10.26 8.67 18.77
CA GLY A 255 9.26 9.73 18.67
C GLY A 255 9.09 10.08 17.19
N GLY A 256 7.98 10.65 16.75
CA GLY A 256 6.84 11.12 17.51
C GLY A 256 5.57 11.00 16.67
N ALA A 257 4.47 10.67 17.34
CA ALA A 257 3.15 11.03 16.87
C ALA A 257 3.18 12.52 16.50
N GLY A 258 2.57 12.88 15.36
CA GLY A 258 2.30 14.28 15.06
C GLY A 258 1.75 14.94 16.33
N THR A 259 2.33 16.08 16.71
CA THR A 259 1.92 16.81 17.92
C THR A 259 0.48 17.26 17.73
N VAL A 260 -0.45 16.38 18.09
CA VAL A 260 -1.81 16.75 18.44
C VAL A 260 -1.64 17.72 19.60
N ASP A 261 -2.24 18.90 19.44
CA ASP A 261 -2.29 19.89 20.51
C ASP A 261 -2.80 19.20 21.77
N PRO A 262 -2.00 19.06 22.85
CA PRO A 262 -2.44 18.37 24.06
C PRO A 262 -3.65 19.05 24.72
N ASP A 263 -4.03 20.23 24.23
CA ASP A 263 -5.16 21.01 24.69
C ASP A 263 -6.45 20.77 23.89
N VAL A 264 -6.63 19.61 23.21
CA VAL A 264 -7.97 19.20 22.75
C VAL A 264 -8.85 18.97 23.98
N GLU A 265 -9.54 20.03 24.38
CA GLU A 265 -10.46 20.03 25.50
C GLU A 265 -11.67 19.17 25.11
N CYS A 266 -11.69 17.91 25.56
CA CYS A 266 -12.81 17.01 25.33
C CYS A 266 -14.05 17.54 26.07
N THR A 267 -14.94 18.22 25.34
CA THR A 267 -16.17 18.84 25.87
C THR A 267 -17.29 17.82 26.11
N ASP A 268 -16.97 16.68 26.76
CA ASP A 268 -17.86 15.54 27.06
C ASP A 268 -18.56 14.89 25.84
N THR A 269 -18.27 15.32 24.62
CA THR A 269 -18.85 14.79 23.39
C THR A 269 -17.82 13.95 22.65
N PRO A 270 -18.02 12.64 22.51
CA PRO A 270 -17.13 11.79 21.72
C PRO A 270 -17.01 12.28 20.27
N LEU A 271 -15.80 12.20 19.73
CA LEU A 271 -15.49 12.54 18.34
C LEU A 271 -15.47 11.28 17.46
N GLY A 272 -15.54 11.48 16.15
CA GLY A 272 -15.48 10.43 15.14
C GLY A 272 -16.71 9.49 15.12
N PRO A 273 -16.70 8.49 14.22
CA PRO A 273 -17.75 7.47 14.13
C PRO A 273 -17.84 6.61 15.40
N ASP A 274 -19.06 6.22 15.79
CA ASP A 274 -19.29 5.30 16.91
C ASP A 274 -18.64 3.93 16.65
N ALA A 275 -18.62 3.48 15.38
CA ALA A 275 -17.99 2.24 14.97
C ALA A 275 -16.49 2.22 15.26
N ASP A 276 -15.77 3.31 14.96
CA ASP A 276 -14.33 3.43 15.22
C ASP A 276 -14.02 3.34 16.72
N ARG A 277 -14.83 4.01 17.55
CA ARG A 277 -14.67 3.96 19.01
C ARG A 277 -14.94 2.56 19.55
N ALA A 278 -15.99 1.89 19.05
CA ALA A 278 -16.30 0.51 19.45
C ALA A 278 -15.18 -0.46 19.04
N ALA A 279 -14.69 -0.35 17.80
CA ALA A 279 -13.57 -1.08 17.26
C ALA A 279 -12.29 -0.91 18.11
N LEU A 280 -11.94 0.32 18.47
CA LEU A 280 -10.77 0.61 19.32
C LEU A 280 -10.93 0.09 20.76
N LEU A 281 -12.13 0.17 21.33
CA LEU A 281 -12.41 -0.42 22.65
C LEU A 281 -12.26 -1.95 22.62
N GLU A 282 -12.74 -2.59 21.57
CA GLU A 282 -12.61 -4.02 21.36
C GLU A 282 -11.14 -4.43 21.17
N ALA A 283 -10.39 -3.69 20.35
CA ALA A 283 -8.96 -3.92 20.14
C ALA A 283 -8.19 -3.80 21.46
N LYS A 284 -8.42 -2.73 22.23
CA LYS A 284 -7.82 -2.58 23.56
C LYS A 284 -8.12 -3.79 24.45
N ALA A 285 -9.38 -4.21 24.52
CA ALA A 285 -9.77 -5.34 25.37
C ALA A 285 -9.16 -6.68 24.88
N ALA A 286 -9.03 -6.87 23.57
CA ALA A 286 -8.37 -8.03 22.98
C ALA A 286 -6.88 -8.06 23.32
N GLU A 287 -6.19 -6.93 23.24
CA GLU A 287 -4.77 -6.79 23.57
C GLU A 287 -4.50 -6.97 25.08
N GLU A 288 -5.36 -6.42 25.96
CA GLU A 288 -5.26 -6.65 27.41
C GLU A 288 -5.44 -8.13 27.77
N ARG A 289 -6.40 -8.80 27.12
CA ARG A 289 -6.60 -10.25 27.28
C ARG A 289 -5.36 -11.03 26.82
N ALA A 290 -4.73 -10.60 25.73
CA ALA A 290 -3.53 -11.23 25.19
C ALA A 290 -2.35 -11.10 26.15
N ALA A 291 -2.09 -9.89 26.65
CA ALA A 291 -1.05 -9.61 27.63
C ALA A 291 -1.23 -10.49 28.88
N TYR A 292 -2.46 -10.59 29.38
CA TYR A 292 -2.77 -11.47 30.51
C TYR A 292 -2.53 -12.96 30.19
N ALA A 293 -2.92 -13.43 29.01
CA ALA A 293 -2.66 -14.80 28.59
C ALA A 293 -1.16 -15.10 28.54
N TYR A 294 -0.35 -14.19 28.00
CA TYR A 294 1.11 -14.32 27.97
C TYR A 294 1.75 -14.27 29.36
N ASP A 295 1.25 -13.45 30.29
CA ASP A 295 1.70 -13.47 31.69
C ASP A 295 1.44 -14.83 32.35
N VAL A 296 0.27 -15.44 32.09
CA VAL A 296 -0.04 -16.78 32.58
C VAL A 296 0.82 -17.84 31.89
N ALA A 297 1.04 -17.73 30.57
CA ALA A 297 1.94 -18.63 29.83
C ALA A 297 3.36 -18.57 30.36
N ALA A 298 3.87 -17.38 30.70
CA ALA A 298 5.20 -17.21 31.29
C ALA A 298 5.36 -17.98 32.62
N ALA A 299 4.28 -18.12 33.40
CA ALA A 299 4.30 -18.90 34.64
C ALA A 299 4.27 -20.43 34.40
N LEU A 300 3.93 -20.88 33.18
CA LEU A 300 3.74 -22.30 32.84
C LEU A 300 4.81 -22.84 31.88
N LEU A 301 5.45 -21.99 31.08
CA LEU A 301 6.43 -22.36 30.07
C LEU A 301 7.85 -22.44 30.65
N PRO A 302 8.75 -23.26 30.04
CA PRO A 302 10.14 -23.35 30.47
C PRO A 302 10.94 -22.05 30.30
N GLU A 303 10.62 -21.28 29.26
CA GLU A 303 11.29 -20.02 28.90
C GLU A 303 10.34 -18.82 29.17
N PRO A 304 10.26 -18.33 30.42
CA PRO A 304 9.34 -17.25 30.78
C PRO A 304 9.66 -15.92 30.11
N GLY A 305 10.94 -15.69 29.74
CA GLY A 305 11.41 -14.42 29.21
C GLY A 305 10.71 -14.03 27.90
N ASP A 306 10.58 -14.98 26.97
CA ASP A 306 9.96 -14.72 25.66
C ASP A 306 8.47 -14.41 25.81
N ALA A 307 7.76 -15.14 26.68
CA ALA A 307 6.36 -14.89 26.97
C ALA A 307 6.15 -13.52 27.65
N LEU A 308 7.02 -13.12 28.59
CA LEU A 308 6.95 -11.79 29.21
C LEU A 308 7.26 -10.66 28.22
N ALA A 309 8.20 -10.87 27.28
CA ALA A 309 8.47 -9.91 26.23
C ALA A 309 7.26 -9.72 25.31
N ARG A 310 6.61 -10.81 24.89
CA ARG A 310 5.36 -10.77 24.10
C ARG A 310 4.21 -10.12 24.87
N SER A 311 4.07 -10.41 26.16
CA SER A 311 3.13 -9.69 27.03
C SER A 311 3.37 -8.18 27.03
N GLY A 312 4.63 -7.73 27.03
CA GLY A 312 4.99 -6.32 26.88
C GLY A 312 4.52 -5.69 25.57
N VAL A 313 4.63 -6.42 24.46
CA VAL A 313 4.17 -5.97 23.13
C VAL A 313 2.65 -5.75 23.13
N HIS A 314 1.87 -6.69 23.65
CA HIS A 314 0.41 -6.55 23.73
C HIS A 314 -0.04 -5.41 24.65
N ARG A 315 0.66 -5.17 25.78
CA ARG A 315 0.36 -3.98 26.61
C ARG A 315 0.61 -2.68 25.85
N ALA A 316 1.72 -2.59 25.11
CA ALA A 316 2.00 -1.41 24.28
C ALA A 316 0.93 -1.21 23.18
N ALA A 317 0.42 -2.30 22.59
CA ALA A 317 -0.68 -2.23 21.62
C ALA A 317 -2.00 -1.78 22.27
N ALA A 318 -2.32 -2.27 23.47
CA ALA A 318 -3.48 -1.81 24.25
C ALA A 318 -3.39 -0.31 24.60
N ASP A 319 -2.21 0.15 25.01
CA ASP A 319 -1.94 1.58 25.29
C ASP A 319 -2.10 2.42 24.00
N ALA A 320 -1.59 1.94 22.86
CA ALA A 320 -1.74 2.61 21.57
C ALA A 320 -3.21 2.72 21.10
N ALA A 321 -4.06 1.74 21.44
CA ALA A 321 -5.50 1.81 21.21
C ALA A 321 -6.18 2.81 22.17
N ALA A 322 -5.75 2.85 23.44
CA ALA A 322 -6.24 3.81 24.44
C ALA A 322 -5.88 5.26 24.08
N GLU A 323 -4.68 5.52 23.57
CA GLU A 323 -4.26 6.84 23.08
C GLU A 323 -5.16 7.31 21.92
N ARG A 324 -5.51 6.41 20.99
CA ARG A 324 -6.44 6.72 19.89
C ARG A 324 -7.86 7.00 20.38
N LEU A 325 -8.35 6.23 21.34
CA LEU A 325 -9.62 6.51 22.00
C LEU A 325 -9.61 7.91 22.65
N ALA A 326 -8.50 8.32 23.26
CA ALA A 326 -8.36 9.66 23.82
C ALA A 326 -8.45 10.77 22.74
N LEU A 327 -7.87 10.56 21.54
CA LEU A 327 -8.03 11.46 20.40
C LEU A 327 -9.48 11.58 19.93
N LEU A 328 -10.29 10.54 20.16
CA LEU A 328 -11.72 10.52 19.88
C LEU A 328 -12.59 10.96 21.07
N CYS A 329 -11.99 11.56 22.10
CA CYS A 329 -12.66 11.93 23.35
C CYS A 329 -13.49 10.78 23.96
N ALA A 330 -12.95 9.57 23.85
CA ALA A 330 -13.57 8.33 24.30
C ALA A 330 -12.74 7.76 25.45
N PRO A 331 -13.20 7.83 26.72
CA PRO A 331 -12.41 7.31 27.82
C PRO A 331 -12.31 5.79 27.74
N ALA A 332 -11.09 5.27 27.80
CA ALA A 332 -10.86 3.84 27.98
C ALA A 332 -11.00 3.47 29.46
N GLY A 333 -11.84 2.48 29.76
CA GLY A 333 -11.94 1.93 31.11
C GLY A 333 -10.63 1.25 31.55
N PRO A 334 -10.38 1.12 32.87
CA PRO A 334 -9.23 0.40 33.37
C PRO A 334 -9.28 -1.08 32.96
N ALA A 335 -8.12 -1.70 32.78
CA ALA A 335 -8.01 -3.14 32.54
C ALA A 335 -8.70 -3.92 33.69
N PRO A 336 -9.41 -5.02 33.39
CA PRO A 336 -9.94 -5.88 34.43
C PRO A 336 -8.80 -6.55 35.22
N ALA A 337 -9.07 -6.94 36.47
CA ALA A 337 -8.05 -7.58 37.33
C ALA A 337 -7.59 -8.97 36.83
N GLY A 338 -8.32 -9.57 35.89
CA GLY A 338 -7.96 -10.83 35.26
C GLY A 338 -8.94 -11.21 34.15
N HIS A 339 -8.53 -12.15 33.30
CA HIS A 339 -9.34 -12.69 32.21
C HIS A 339 -9.55 -14.20 32.37
N ALA A 340 -10.70 -14.68 31.91
CA ALA A 340 -10.91 -16.12 31.78
C ALA A 340 -10.05 -16.65 30.62
N LEU A 341 -9.29 -17.72 30.88
CA LEU A 341 -8.57 -18.46 29.85
C LEU A 341 -9.28 -19.79 29.60
N GLY A 342 -9.23 -20.29 28.36
CA GLY A 342 -9.81 -21.58 28.00
C GLY A 342 -9.27 -22.72 28.88
N THR A 343 -10.09 -23.73 29.14
CA THR A 343 -9.71 -24.87 30.00
C THR A 343 -8.51 -25.65 29.46
N GLY A 344 -8.29 -25.64 28.15
CA GLY A 344 -7.12 -26.25 27.49
C GLY A 344 -5.80 -25.50 27.71
N PHE A 345 -5.84 -24.22 28.11
CA PHE A 345 -4.65 -23.37 28.19
C PHE A 345 -3.57 -23.94 29.11
N ARG A 346 -3.96 -24.53 30.25
CA ARG A 346 -3.00 -25.11 31.19
C ARG A 346 -2.35 -26.40 30.67
N ALA A 347 -3.05 -27.14 29.81
CA ALA A 347 -2.54 -28.38 29.24
C ALA A 347 -1.52 -28.12 28.13
N ASP A 348 -1.75 -27.07 27.33
CA ASP A 348 -0.84 -26.64 26.27
C ASP A 348 -0.78 -25.10 26.17
N PRO A 349 0.01 -24.44 27.05
CA PRO A 349 0.12 -22.98 27.02
C PRO A 349 0.80 -22.46 25.74
N ALA A 350 1.69 -23.25 25.13
CA ALA A 350 2.36 -22.87 23.88
C ALA A 350 1.41 -22.91 22.68
N GLY A 351 0.60 -23.96 22.57
CA GLY A 351 -0.46 -24.05 21.56
C GLY A 351 -1.51 -22.96 21.75
N ALA A 352 -1.93 -22.69 22.99
CA ALA A 352 -2.95 -21.69 23.27
C ALA A 352 -2.52 -20.25 22.93
N VAL A 353 -1.26 -19.86 23.16
CA VAL A 353 -0.78 -18.54 22.73
C VAL A 353 -0.55 -18.45 21.22
N ARG A 354 -0.29 -19.56 20.53
CA ARG A 354 -0.24 -19.59 19.06
C ARG A 354 -1.63 -19.36 18.45
N GLU A 355 -2.64 -20.05 18.96
CA GLU A 355 -4.04 -19.85 18.56
C GLU A 355 -4.49 -18.41 18.81
N LEU A 356 -4.13 -17.84 19.98
CA LEU A 356 -4.39 -16.45 20.30
C LEU A 356 -3.81 -15.46 19.26
N GLU A 357 -2.55 -15.62 18.85
CA GLU A 357 -1.93 -14.72 17.86
C GLU A 357 -2.57 -14.87 16.47
N GLN A 358 -3.03 -16.09 16.12
CA GLN A 358 -3.84 -16.30 14.92
C GLN A 358 -5.18 -15.56 15.01
N ASP A 359 -5.88 -15.69 16.14
CA ASP A 359 -7.13 -14.97 16.38
C ASP A 359 -6.95 -13.45 16.32
N HIS A 360 -5.82 -12.92 16.79
CA HIS A 360 -5.50 -11.49 16.66
C HIS A 360 -5.31 -11.06 15.21
N ALA A 361 -4.66 -11.87 14.37
CA ALA A 361 -4.51 -11.56 12.96
C ALA A 361 -5.89 -11.49 12.27
N VAL A 362 -6.77 -12.46 12.55
CA VAL A 362 -8.17 -12.46 12.06
C VAL A 362 -8.92 -11.23 12.56
N PHE A 363 -8.83 -10.94 13.87
CA PHE A 363 -9.48 -9.79 14.47
C PHE A 363 -9.08 -8.46 13.79
N TYR A 364 -7.78 -8.23 13.58
CA TYR A 364 -7.33 -6.98 12.98
C TYR A 364 -7.65 -6.85 11.49
N VAL A 365 -7.67 -7.96 10.72
CA VAL A 365 -8.14 -7.88 9.32
C VAL A 365 -9.64 -7.60 9.25
N ASP A 366 -10.44 -8.11 10.18
CA ASP A 366 -11.87 -7.78 10.25
C ASP A 366 -12.09 -6.33 10.68
N LEU A 367 -11.21 -5.79 11.54
CA LEU A 367 -11.23 -4.39 11.95
C LEU A 367 -11.11 -3.43 10.76
N LEU A 368 -10.36 -3.79 9.72
CA LEU A 368 -10.24 -2.99 8.50
C LEU A 368 -11.58 -2.79 7.76
N ALA A 369 -12.55 -3.70 7.93
CA ALA A 369 -13.89 -3.55 7.37
C ALA A 369 -14.74 -2.51 8.11
N THR A 370 -14.42 -2.23 9.38
CA THR A 370 -15.30 -1.46 10.28
C THR A 370 -14.78 -0.07 10.57
N VAL A 371 -13.45 0.14 10.53
CA VAL A 371 -12.85 1.43 10.86
C VAL A 371 -12.87 2.43 9.71
N GLY A 372 -13.05 3.71 10.08
CA GLY A 372 -12.92 4.86 9.19
C GLY A 372 -11.50 5.03 8.61
N PRO A 373 -11.36 5.87 7.57
CA PRO A 373 -10.09 6.11 6.90
C PRO A 373 -9.00 6.64 7.85
N GLU A 374 -9.34 7.43 8.86
CA GLU A 374 -8.39 7.99 9.82
C GLU A 374 -7.74 6.91 10.71
N ALA A 375 -8.48 5.86 11.05
CA ALA A 375 -8.00 4.76 11.89
C ALA A 375 -7.40 3.60 11.07
N ARG A 376 -7.58 3.61 9.74
CA ARG A 376 -7.22 2.48 8.89
C ARG A 376 -5.74 2.18 8.84
N ALA A 377 -4.90 3.20 8.70
CA ALA A 377 -3.44 3.00 8.70
C ALA A 377 -2.97 2.28 9.98
N TRP A 378 -3.57 2.61 11.13
CA TRP A 378 -3.28 1.90 12.38
C TRP A 378 -3.76 0.45 12.36
N ALA A 379 -4.97 0.19 11.86
CA ALA A 379 -5.48 -1.17 11.73
C ALA A 379 -4.59 -2.00 10.78
N VAL A 380 -4.12 -1.43 9.67
CA VAL A 380 -3.19 -2.11 8.73
C VAL A 380 -1.85 -2.44 9.41
N THR A 381 -1.24 -1.48 10.13
CA THR A 381 0.01 -1.76 10.86
C THR A 381 -0.18 -2.80 11.96
N SER A 382 -1.31 -2.75 12.67
CA SER A 382 -1.61 -3.69 13.76
C SER A 382 -1.88 -5.10 13.22
N TYR A 383 -2.59 -5.19 12.09
CA TYR A 383 -2.77 -6.44 11.36
C TYR A 383 -1.44 -7.04 10.90
N ASN A 384 -0.57 -6.26 10.24
CA ASN A 384 0.73 -6.78 9.80
C ASN A 384 1.55 -7.27 11.01
N ALA A 385 1.57 -6.53 12.11
CA ALA A 385 2.25 -6.94 13.33
C ALA A 385 1.67 -8.25 13.90
N ALA A 386 0.35 -8.37 13.98
CA ALA A 386 -0.33 -9.60 14.45
C ALA A 386 -0.06 -10.81 13.54
N ALA A 387 -0.10 -10.61 12.21
CA ALA A 387 0.23 -11.63 11.24
C ALA A 387 1.67 -12.13 11.42
N GLN A 388 2.66 -11.24 11.54
CA GLN A 388 4.05 -11.66 11.78
C GLN A 388 4.20 -12.40 13.13
N ARG A 389 3.52 -11.98 14.19
CA ARG A 389 3.57 -12.67 15.49
C ARG A 389 2.94 -14.07 15.44
N SER A 390 1.81 -14.22 14.75
CA SER A 390 1.18 -15.54 14.54
C SER A 390 2.13 -16.51 13.85
N LEU A 391 2.87 -16.02 12.86
CA LEU A 391 3.88 -16.80 12.14
C LEU A 391 5.09 -17.14 13.01
N ASP A 392 5.59 -16.19 13.80
CA ASP A 392 6.64 -16.44 14.78
C ASP A 392 6.22 -17.48 15.83
N ALA A 393 4.93 -17.54 16.17
CA ALA A 393 4.35 -18.52 17.08
C ALA A 393 4.18 -19.91 16.43
N GLY A 394 4.42 -20.03 15.13
CA GLY A 394 4.38 -21.29 14.37
C GLY A 394 3.05 -21.61 13.70
N THR A 395 2.17 -20.62 13.50
CA THR A 395 0.95 -20.80 12.70
C THR A 395 1.33 -21.05 11.23
N PRO A 396 0.71 -22.04 10.55
CA PRO A 396 0.96 -22.28 9.14
C PRO A 396 0.65 -21.05 8.28
N LEU A 397 1.40 -20.92 7.18
CA LEU A 397 1.18 -19.87 6.20
C LEU A 397 0.01 -20.22 5.29
N THR A 398 -0.87 -19.25 5.10
CA THR A 398 -1.84 -19.22 4.01
C THR A 398 -1.48 -18.03 3.10
N ALA A 399 -1.88 -18.10 1.82
CA ALA A 399 -1.59 -17.04 0.85
C ALA A 399 -2.23 -15.69 1.24
N LEU A 400 -3.35 -15.74 1.98
CA LEU A 400 -4.09 -14.59 2.51
C LEU A 400 -4.41 -14.82 4.01
N PRO A 401 -3.47 -14.50 4.91
CA PRO A 401 -3.63 -14.76 6.33
C PRO A 401 -4.89 -14.09 6.92
N GLY A 402 -5.80 -14.88 7.47
CA GLY A 402 -7.05 -14.39 8.07
C GLY A 402 -8.21 -14.15 7.09
N LEU A 403 -8.05 -14.52 5.81
CA LEU A 403 -9.12 -14.47 4.80
C LEU A 403 -9.47 -15.86 4.23
N GLU A 404 -9.11 -16.93 4.94
CA GLU A 404 -9.27 -18.31 4.49
C GLU A 404 -10.74 -18.65 4.19
N ASP A 405 -11.67 -18.10 4.97
CA ASP A 405 -13.11 -18.33 4.81
C ASP A 405 -13.76 -17.46 3.71
N ALA A 406 -13.06 -16.43 3.23
CA ALA A 406 -13.58 -15.55 2.17
C ALA A 406 -13.49 -16.18 0.77
N ALA A 407 -12.65 -17.20 0.61
CA ALA A 407 -12.35 -17.86 -0.66
C ALA A 407 -13.38 -18.92 -1.09
N ASP A 408 -14.50 -19.09 -0.36
CA ASP A 408 -15.60 -19.97 -0.78
C ASP A 408 -16.82 -19.17 -1.30
N PRO A 409 -16.74 -18.55 -2.49
CA PRO A 409 -17.84 -17.77 -3.08
C PRO A 409 -19.04 -18.65 -3.47
N ALA A 410 -18.90 -19.98 -3.45
CA ALA A 410 -19.96 -20.92 -3.82
C ALA A 410 -20.97 -21.18 -2.68
N GLY A 411 -20.63 -20.83 -1.43
CA GLY A 411 -21.49 -21.05 -0.25
C GLY A 411 -22.51 -19.94 0.03
N GLY A 412 -22.44 -18.82 -0.69
CA GLY A 412 -23.33 -17.66 -0.55
C GLY A 412 -24.74 -17.89 -1.08
N ALA A 413 -25.43 -18.95 -0.65
CA ALA A 413 -26.87 -18.99 -0.70
C ALA A 413 -27.36 -17.84 0.19
N ALA A 414 -27.88 -16.78 -0.44
CA ALA A 414 -28.52 -15.65 0.24
C ALA A 414 -29.36 -16.18 1.42
N PRO A 415 -29.26 -15.61 2.63
CA PRO A 415 -30.05 -16.05 3.77
C PRO A 415 -31.51 -16.06 3.34
N GLY A 416 -32.05 -17.27 3.16
CA GLY A 416 -33.42 -17.45 2.75
C GLY A 416 -34.27 -16.74 3.77
N THR A 417 -34.89 -15.64 3.34
CA THR A 417 -36.03 -15.03 4.00
C THR A 417 -37.06 -16.13 4.19
N THR A 418 -36.99 -16.82 5.32
CA THR A 418 -38.05 -17.67 5.82
C THR A 418 -39.12 -16.68 6.25
N ALA A 419 -39.93 -16.25 5.27
CA ALA A 419 -41.17 -15.57 5.55
C ALA A 419 -41.94 -16.44 6.54
N PRO A 420 -42.41 -15.90 7.68
CA PRO A 420 -43.23 -16.66 8.60
C PRO A 420 -44.47 -17.12 7.83
N SER A 421 -44.61 -18.43 7.66
CA SER A 421 -45.81 -19.05 7.14
C SER A 421 -46.94 -18.76 8.12
N VAL A 422 -47.76 -17.76 7.80
CA VAL A 422 -48.99 -17.46 8.52
C VAL A 422 -49.94 -18.64 8.31
N ALA A 423 -50.16 -19.39 9.39
CA ALA A 423 -51.17 -20.44 9.42
C ALA A 423 -52.58 -19.83 9.25
N PRO A 424 -53.47 -20.45 8.46
CA PRO A 424 -54.84 -19.97 8.31
C PRO A 424 -55.66 -20.25 9.58
N GLU A 425 -56.39 -19.22 10.04
CA GLU A 425 -57.45 -19.32 11.05
C GLU A 425 -58.49 -20.39 10.65
N PRO A 426 -58.90 -21.29 11.56
CA PRO A 426 -60.03 -22.16 11.34
C PRO A 426 -61.33 -21.36 11.54
N GLY A 427 -62.14 -21.30 10.49
CA GLY A 427 -63.44 -20.63 10.49
C GLY A 427 -64.46 -21.29 11.43
N ASP A 428 -65.31 -20.43 11.99
CA ASP A 428 -66.47 -20.73 12.83
C ASP A 428 -67.46 -21.70 12.15
N GLY A 429 -67.91 -22.68 12.93
CA GLY A 429 -69.08 -23.52 12.68
C GLY A 429 -69.96 -23.59 13.92
#